data_AF-A0A3M9ZQ86-F1
#
_entry.id   AF-A0A3M9ZQ86-F1
#
_cell.length_a   1.000
_cell.length_b   1.000
_cell.length_c   1.000
_cell.angle_alpha   90.00
_cell.angle_beta   90.00
_cell.angle_gamma   90.00
#
_symmetry.space_group_name_H-M   'P 1'
#
loop_
_entity.id
_entity.type
_entity.pdbx_description
1 polymer ?
#
loop_
_entity_poly.entity_id
_entity_poly.type
_entity_poly.pdbx_seq_one_letter_code
_entity_poly.pdbx_strand_id
1 'polypeptide(L)'
;IYLLRGGGDESKKQWFMRIGGFELGEYLHQDGISGTDKFWNETLLGQMIPFSLLGYVQPNDFNQQSKTYVPGYIGLYEKNIKYPKDGDGPLRLVYASPSYTEGQSPVIGVFVYEVNKDYVPAP
;
A
#
# COMPACT_ATOMS: atom_id res chain seq x y z
N ILE A 1 -3.56 13.04 -4.14
CA ILE A 1 -2.69 12.82 -2.95
C ILE A 1 -3.57 12.35 -1.81
N TYR A 2 -3.15 11.33 -1.08
CA TYR A 2 -3.91 10.65 -0.03
C TYR A 2 -3.05 10.43 1.21
N LEU A 3 -3.71 10.39 2.37
CA LEU A 3 -3.16 9.89 3.62
C LEU A 3 -3.86 8.57 3.96
N LEU A 4 -3.11 7.52 4.22
CA LEU A 4 -3.65 6.27 4.74
C LEU A 4 -3.82 6.38 6.25
N ARG A 5 -5.00 6.82 6.69
CA ARG A 5 -5.32 7.14 8.10
C ARG A 5 -5.78 5.94 8.96
N GLY A 6 -5.65 4.74 8.41
CA GLY A 6 -5.95 3.48 9.09
C GLY A 6 -7.41 3.05 9.04
N GLY A 7 -7.68 1.85 9.57
CA GLY A 7 -8.98 1.17 9.54
C GLY A 7 -9.04 0.02 8.53
N GLY A 8 -8.35 0.14 7.39
CA GLY A 8 -8.22 -0.92 6.39
C GLY A 8 -7.05 -1.86 6.69
N ASP A 9 -6.71 -2.71 5.72
CA ASP A 9 -5.65 -3.72 5.87
C ASP A 9 -4.25 -3.09 5.92
N GLU A 10 -4.07 -1.90 5.36
CA GLU A 10 -2.84 -1.10 5.45
C GLU A 10 -2.44 -0.78 6.90
N SER A 11 -3.41 -0.72 7.82
CA SER A 11 -3.17 -0.52 9.26
C SER A 11 -3.03 -1.81 10.07
N LYS A 12 -3.19 -2.97 9.43
CA LYS A 12 -3.13 -4.29 10.07
C LYS A 12 -1.93 -5.13 9.62
N LYS A 13 -1.15 -4.68 8.62
CA LYS A 13 0.06 -5.36 8.11
C LYS A 13 1.02 -5.89 9.18
N GLN A 14 1.24 -5.18 10.29
CA GLN A 14 2.05 -5.65 11.42
C GLN A 14 1.48 -6.92 12.09
N TRP A 15 0.16 -7.07 12.10
CA TRP A 15 -0.49 -8.28 12.60
C TRP A 15 -0.33 -9.45 11.64
N PHE A 16 -0.50 -9.22 10.34
CA PHE A 16 -0.23 -10.23 9.31
C PHE A 16 1.22 -10.76 9.41
N MET A 17 2.19 -9.86 9.57
CA MET A 17 3.60 -10.21 9.73
C MET A 17 3.84 -11.05 10.99
N ARG A 18 3.31 -10.63 12.15
CA ARG A 18 3.45 -11.38 13.42
C ARG A 18 2.86 -12.78 13.33
N ILE A 19 1.65 -12.90 12.78
CA ILE A 19 0.97 -14.20 12.63
C ILE A 19 1.73 -15.10 11.67
N GLY A 20 2.30 -14.53 10.59
CA GLY A 20 3.13 -15.26 9.63
C GLY A 20 4.54 -15.58 10.12
N GLY A 21 4.95 -15.14 11.31
CA GLY A 21 6.30 -15.36 11.84
C GLY A 21 7.39 -14.52 11.18
N PHE A 22 7.03 -13.41 10.53
CA PHE A 22 7.99 -12.51 9.86
C PHE A 22 8.60 -11.51 10.84
N GLU A 23 9.88 -11.17 10.63
CA GLU A 23 10.55 -10.12 11.38
C GLU A 23 10.03 -8.74 10.95
N LEU A 24 9.50 -7.96 11.89
CA LEU A 24 8.88 -6.67 11.57
C LEU A 24 9.85 -5.66 10.97
N GLY A 25 11.12 -5.65 11.43
CA GLY A 25 12.13 -4.68 11.01
C GLY A 25 12.49 -4.75 9.52
N GLU A 26 12.24 -5.90 8.87
CA GLU A 26 12.46 -6.04 7.43
C GLU A 26 11.40 -5.29 6.60
N TYR A 27 10.18 -5.18 7.11
CA TYR A 27 9.02 -4.71 6.35
C TYR A 27 8.45 -3.38 6.88
N LEU A 28 8.78 -3.00 8.11
CA LEU A 28 8.29 -1.80 8.76
C LEU A 28 9.44 -0.94 9.25
N HIS A 29 9.28 0.38 9.14
CA HIS A 29 10.15 1.34 9.78
C HIS A 29 9.96 1.35 11.30
N GLN A 30 10.78 2.15 11.99
CA GLN A 30 10.86 2.18 13.46
C GLN A 30 9.55 2.55 14.17
N ASP A 31 8.63 3.23 13.50
CA ASP A 31 7.29 3.53 14.03
C ASP A 31 6.36 2.29 14.08
N GLY A 32 6.77 1.17 13.50
CA GLY A 32 5.98 -0.07 13.42
C GLY A 32 4.72 0.05 12.55
N ILE A 33 4.60 1.11 11.75
CA ILE A 33 3.41 1.41 10.93
C ILE A 33 3.80 1.81 9.51
N SER A 34 4.89 2.51 9.27
CA SER A 34 5.30 2.87 7.92
C SER A 34 5.97 1.67 7.24
N GLY A 35 5.52 1.28 6.05
CA GLY A 35 6.14 0.18 5.30
C GLY A 35 7.47 0.59 4.68
N THR A 36 8.45 -0.32 4.67
CA THR A 36 9.72 -0.16 3.96
C THR A 36 9.54 -0.37 2.44
N ASP A 37 10.59 -0.07 1.67
CA ASP A 37 10.61 -0.40 0.23
C ASP A 37 10.38 -1.90 -0.01
N LYS A 38 10.95 -2.76 0.85
CA LYS A 38 10.72 -4.21 0.80
C LYS A 38 9.23 -4.54 0.97
N PHE A 39 8.53 -3.91 1.92
CA PHE A 39 7.09 -4.11 2.07
C PHE A 39 6.33 -3.70 0.81
N TRP A 40 6.58 -2.49 0.29
CA TRP A 40 5.81 -1.96 -0.84
C TRP A 40 6.10 -2.67 -2.16
N ASN A 41 7.34 -3.08 -2.38
CA ASN A 41 7.81 -3.58 -3.68
C ASN A 41 7.83 -5.11 -3.75
N GLU A 42 8.08 -5.81 -2.64
CA GLU A 42 8.36 -7.25 -2.67
C GLU A 42 7.27 -8.10 -1.99
N THR A 43 6.25 -7.50 -1.37
CA THR A 43 5.18 -8.27 -0.71
C THR A 43 3.88 -8.24 -1.50
N LEU A 44 3.16 -9.36 -1.48
CA LEU A 44 1.82 -9.45 -2.06
C LEU A 44 0.86 -8.40 -1.47
N LEU A 45 0.87 -8.22 -0.15
CA LEU A 45 0.00 -7.24 0.52
C LEU A 45 0.31 -5.80 0.09
N GLY A 46 1.59 -5.42 0.03
CA GLY A 46 2.01 -4.10 -0.44
C GLY A 46 1.63 -3.85 -1.91
N GLN A 47 1.72 -4.89 -2.75
CA GLN A 47 1.35 -4.82 -4.16
C GLN A 47 -0.18 -4.76 -4.37
N MET A 48 -0.97 -5.43 -3.52
CA MET A 48 -2.44 -5.41 -3.58
C MET A 48 -3.06 -4.13 -3.03
N ILE A 49 -2.36 -3.35 -2.21
CA ILE A 49 -2.82 -2.02 -1.82
C ILE A 49 -2.73 -1.10 -3.06
N PRO A 50 -3.85 -0.53 -3.53
CA PRO A 50 -3.90 0.26 -4.78
C PRO A 50 -3.41 1.70 -4.56
N PHE A 51 -2.36 1.85 -3.76
CA PHE A 51 -1.69 3.10 -3.48
C PHE A 51 -0.18 2.91 -3.54
N SER A 52 0.54 3.93 -3.98
CA SER A 52 2.01 3.98 -3.89
C SER A 52 2.46 5.14 -3.04
N LEU A 53 3.53 4.92 -2.29
CA LEU A 53 4.17 5.94 -1.46
C LEU A 53 4.88 6.95 -2.37
N LEU A 54 4.54 8.22 -2.23
CA LEU A 54 5.20 9.34 -2.90
C LEU A 54 6.38 9.89 -2.09
N GLY A 55 6.29 9.79 -0.77
CA GLY A 55 7.26 10.35 0.16
C GLY A 55 6.61 10.62 1.52
N TYR A 56 7.29 11.41 2.34
CA TYR A 56 6.92 11.71 3.71
C TYR A 56 6.89 13.22 3.92
N VAL A 57 5.97 13.68 4.77
CA VAL A 57 5.86 15.11 5.13
C VAL A 57 5.76 15.31 6.62
N GLN A 58 6.27 16.43 7.12
CA GLN A 58 6.09 16.80 8.51
C GLN A 58 4.62 17.20 8.73
N PRO A 59 3.91 16.61 9.72
CA PRO A 59 2.49 16.86 9.92
C PRO A 59 2.14 18.30 10.33
N ASN A 60 3.12 19.07 10.84
CA ASN A 60 2.95 20.46 11.27
C ASN A 60 3.50 21.49 10.26
N ASP A 61 4.23 21.05 9.23
CA ASP A 61 4.78 21.92 8.18
C ASP A 61 4.98 21.11 6.88
N PHE A 62 4.00 21.16 5.99
CA PHE A 62 4.01 20.38 4.74
C PHE A 62 5.06 20.86 3.71
N ASN A 63 5.77 21.97 3.97
CA ASN A 63 6.92 22.35 3.15
C ASN A 63 8.13 21.47 3.44
N GLN A 64 8.17 20.82 4.61
CA GLN A 64 9.21 19.87 4.98
C GLN A 64 8.82 18.47 4.49
N GLN A 65 9.45 18.07 3.39
CA GLN A 65 9.18 16.80 2.71
C GLN A 65 10.46 15.98 2.59
N SER A 66 10.31 14.66 2.56
CA SER A 66 11.40 13.72 2.34
C SER A 66 10.95 12.60 1.41
N LYS A 67 11.84 12.15 0.52
CA LYS A 67 11.60 10.96 -0.30
C LYS A 67 11.80 9.66 0.49
N THR A 68 12.58 9.73 1.57
CA THR A 68 12.89 8.59 2.45
C THR A 68 12.25 8.79 3.83
N TYR A 69 12.10 7.69 4.56
CA TYR A 69 11.50 7.71 5.89
C TYR A 69 12.24 8.63 6.86
N VAL A 70 11.48 9.45 7.58
CA VAL A 70 11.95 10.29 8.68
C VAL A 70 11.03 10.05 9.88
N PRO A 71 11.56 9.72 11.08
CA PRO A 71 10.76 9.53 12.27
C PRO A 71 9.83 10.73 12.54
N GLY A 72 8.54 10.46 12.76
CA GLY A 72 7.52 11.49 13.03
C GLY A 72 6.90 12.13 11.79
N TYR A 73 7.38 11.82 10.58
CA TYR A 73 6.74 12.24 9.33
C TYR A 73 5.63 11.28 8.93
N ILE A 74 4.63 11.77 8.20
CA ILE A 74 3.52 10.96 7.70
C ILE A 74 3.70 10.66 6.20
N GLY A 75 3.38 9.44 5.79
CA GLY A 75 3.46 9.03 4.38
C GLY A 75 2.36 9.68 3.52
N LEU A 76 2.77 10.21 2.36
CA LEU A 76 1.89 10.66 1.29
C LEU A 76 1.78 9.60 0.22
N TYR A 77 0.56 9.39 -0.26
CA TYR A 77 0.27 8.35 -1.25
C TYR A 77 -0.46 8.90 -2.47
N GLU A 78 -0.31 8.20 -3.58
CA GLU A 78 -1.17 8.35 -4.75
C GLU A 78 -1.85 7.05 -5.11
N LYS A 79 -3.00 7.16 -5.80
CA LYS A 79 -3.68 5.99 -6.36
C LYS A 79 -2.75 5.34 -7.38
N ASN A 80 -2.46 4.06 -7.21
CA ASN A 80 -1.69 3.29 -8.16
C ASN A 80 -2.11 1.82 -8.09
N ILE A 81 -2.80 1.34 -9.13
CA ILE A 81 -3.24 -0.04 -9.25
C ILE A 81 -2.11 -0.84 -9.91
N LYS A 82 -1.37 -1.62 -9.11
CA LYS A 82 -0.25 -2.43 -9.63
C LYS A 82 -0.71 -3.71 -10.36
N TYR A 83 -1.92 -4.18 -10.04
CA TYR A 83 -2.57 -5.32 -10.69
C TYR A 83 -3.87 -4.88 -11.40
N PRO A 84 -3.78 -4.21 -12.57
CA PRO A 84 -4.95 -3.71 -13.27
C PRO A 84 -5.80 -4.87 -13.83
N LYS A 85 -7.08 -4.59 -14.12
CA LYS A 85 -8.03 -5.58 -14.65
C LYS A 85 -7.52 -6.27 -15.91
N ASP A 86 -6.95 -5.49 -16.83
CA ASP A 86 -6.47 -5.97 -18.13
C ASP A 86 -4.97 -6.32 -18.09
N GLY A 87 -4.40 -6.50 -16.89
CA GLY A 87 -3.01 -6.87 -16.69
C GLY A 87 -2.72 -8.36 -16.91
N ASP A 88 -1.45 -8.68 -17.15
CA ASP A 88 -0.92 -10.03 -17.33
C ASP A 88 -0.25 -10.60 -16.06
N GLY A 89 -0.16 -9.81 -14.98
CA GLY A 89 0.40 -10.21 -13.70
C GLY A 89 -0.39 -11.31 -12.96
N PRO A 90 0.06 -11.75 -11.78
CA PRO A 90 -0.53 -12.85 -11.02
C PRO A 90 -1.96 -12.59 -10.53
N LEU A 91 -2.36 -11.32 -10.42
CA LEU A 91 -3.67 -10.88 -9.99
C LEU A 91 -4.22 -9.82 -10.95
N ARG A 92 -5.54 -9.68 -10.99
CA ARG A 92 -6.25 -8.61 -11.72
C ARG A 92 -7.33 -7.98 -10.84
N LEU A 93 -7.34 -6.65 -10.71
CA LEU A 93 -8.36 -5.92 -9.97
C LEU A 93 -9.70 -5.96 -10.71
N VAL A 94 -10.62 -6.82 -10.28
CA VAL A 94 -11.94 -6.99 -10.94
C VAL A 94 -13.01 -6.09 -10.36
N TYR A 95 -12.81 -5.58 -9.14
CA TYR A 95 -13.71 -4.63 -8.51
C TYR A 95 -12.97 -3.70 -7.57
N ALA A 96 -13.34 -2.42 -7.61
CA ALA A 96 -12.97 -1.41 -6.62
C ALA A 96 -14.22 -0.61 -6.26
N SER A 97 -14.39 -0.28 -4.98
CA SER A 97 -15.54 0.52 -4.55
C SER A 97 -15.58 1.91 -5.23
N PRO A 98 -16.78 2.48 -5.47
CA PRO A 98 -16.94 3.81 -6.09
C PRO A 98 -16.21 4.95 -5.35
N SER A 99 -16.06 4.84 -4.03
CA SER A 99 -15.28 5.80 -3.22
C SER A 99 -13.81 5.91 -3.69
N TYR A 100 -13.29 4.86 -4.33
CA TYR A 100 -11.97 4.84 -4.95
C TYR A 100 -11.98 5.25 -6.43
N THR A 101 -12.96 4.83 -7.25
CA THR A 101 -12.94 5.12 -8.70
C THR A 101 -13.47 6.50 -9.06
N GLU A 102 -14.51 6.96 -8.36
CA GLU A 102 -15.24 8.19 -8.65
C GLU A 102 -15.06 9.24 -7.52
N GLY A 103 -14.71 8.78 -6.32
CA GLY A 103 -14.51 9.61 -5.14
C GLY A 103 -13.14 10.31 -5.06
N GLN A 104 -13.12 11.47 -4.40
CA GLN A 104 -11.90 12.23 -4.14
C GLN A 104 -11.28 11.94 -2.76
N SER A 105 -12.08 11.82 -1.70
CA SER A 105 -11.70 11.44 -0.32
C SER A 105 -12.94 11.58 0.60
N PRO A 106 -13.13 10.78 1.67
CA PRO A 106 -12.32 9.63 2.09
C PRO A 106 -12.58 8.39 1.22
N VAL A 107 -11.54 7.58 1.03
CA VAL A 107 -11.68 6.26 0.41
C VAL A 107 -12.01 5.25 1.50
N ILE A 108 -13.26 4.81 1.52
CA ILE A 108 -13.70 3.65 2.31
C ILE A 108 -14.14 2.62 1.28
N GLY A 109 -13.27 1.65 1.00
CA GLY A 109 -13.44 0.80 -0.17
C GLY A 109 -12.99 -0.63 0.06
N VAL A 110 -13.66 -1.52 -0.66
CA VAL A 110 -13.27 -2.92 -0.84
C VAL A 110 -12.67 -3.05 -2.22
N PHE A 111 -11.57 -3.80 -2.30
CA PHE A 111 -10.87 -4.14 -3.53
C PHE A 111 -10.89 -5.65 -3.69
N VAL A 112 -11.38 -6.13 -4.83
CA VAL A 112 -11.44 -7.57 -5.14
C VAL A 112 -10.54 -7.85 -6.31
N TYR A 113 -9.61 -8.78 -6.10
CA TYR A 113 -8.69 -9.26 -7.12
C TYR A 113 -9.06 -10.68 -7.51
N GLU A 114 -9.09 -10.97 -8.80
CA GLU A 114 -9.10 -12.35 -9.30
C GLU A 114 -7.66 -12.85 -9.44
N VAL A 115 -7.48 -14.16 -9.22
CA VAL A 115 -6.22 -14.85 -9.54
C VAL A 115 -6.16 -15.06 -11.05
N ASN A 116 -5.09 -14.57 -11.68
CA ASN A 116 -4.85 -14.80 -13.10
C ASN A 116 -4.31 -16.22 -13.30
N LYS A 117 -5.15 -17.11 -13.85
CA LYS A 117 -4.80 -18.51 -14.10
C LYS A 117 -3.82 -18.70 -15.26
N ASP A 118 -3.69 -17.69 -16.11
CA ASP A 118 -2.80 -17.69 -17.27
C ASP A 118 -1.43 -17.07 -16.96
N TYR A 119 -1.21 -16.62 -15.72
CA TYR A 119 0.05 -16.02 -15.31
C TYR A 119 1.18 -17.05 -15.35
N VAL A 120 2.24 -16.72 -16.09
CA VAL A 120 3.50 -17.47 -16.12
C VAL A 120 4.57 -16.57 -15.52
N PRO A 121 5.17 -16.92 -14.37
CA PRO A 121 6.28 -16.16 -13.80
C PRO A 121 7.44 -16.04 -14.78
N ALA A 122 8.08 -14.87 -14.81
CA ALA A 122 9.35 -14.73 -15.53
C ALA A 122 10.40 -15.68 -14.91
N PRO A 123 11.25 -16.31 -15.74
CA PRO A 123 12.28 -17.24 -15.27
C PRO A 123 13.34 -16.57 -14.39
#